data_AF-A0A957W3G9-F1
#
_entry.id   AF-A0A957W3G9-F1
#
_cell.length_a   1.000
_cell.length_b   1.000
_cell.length_c   1.000
_cell.angle_alpha   90.00
_cell.angle_beta   90.00
_cell.angle_gamma   90.00
#
_symmetry.space_group_name_H-M   'P 1'
#
loop_
_entity.id
_entity.type
_entity.pdbx_description
1 polymer ?
#
loop_
_entity_poly.entity_id
_entity_poly.type
_entity_poly.pdbx_seq_one_letter_code
_entity_poly.pdbx_strand_id
1 'polypeptide(L)' 'GLGTFFPSMDRNGKVRMNVRFDKALVDKMNGSKFYTGTVVNKSNIGWTNEQFKVVWDEANPDDPMDLS' A
#
# COMPACT_ATOMS: atom_id res chain seq x y z
N GLY A 1 3.88 15.09 -17.62
CA GLY A 1 3.51 15.65 -16.30
C GLY A 1 3.80 14.62 -15.23
N LEU A 2 3.71 14.91 -13.93
CA LEU A 2 3.92 13.84 -12.92
C LEU A 2 2.80 12.79 -12.93
N GLY A 3 1.59 13.20 -13.32
CA GLY A 3 0.44 12.34 -13.47
C GLY A 3 -0.84 13.16 -13.53
N THR A 4 -1.97 12.47 -13.66
CA THR A 4 -3.31 13.05 -13.63
C THR A 4 -4.00 12.61 -12.35
N PHE A 5 -4.42 13.58 -11.54
CA PHE A 5 -5.33 13.35 -10.41
C PHE A 5 -6.76 13.40 -10.92
N PHE A 6 -7.57 12.42 -10.51
CA PHE A 6 -8.97 12.39 -10.89
C PHE A 6 -9.84 11.82 -9.75
N PRO A 7 -11.00 12.44 -9.48
CA PRO A 7 -11.94 11.89 -8.54
C PRO A 7 -12.65 10.67 -9.14
N SER A 8 -12.97 9.70 -8.30
CA SER A 8 -13.93 8.63 -8.60
C SER A 8 -14.95 8.54 -7.48
N MET A 9 -16.21 8.30 -7.80
CA MET A 9 -17.25 8.02 -6.82
C MET A 9 -17.73 6.59 -7.02
N ASP A 10 -17.82 5.81 -5.95
CA ASP A 10 -18.46 4.50 -6.04
C ASP A 10 -19.99 4.58 -5.84
N ARG A 11 -20.65 3.44 -6.05
CA ARG A 11 -22.11 3.32 -5.98
C ARG A 11 -22.70 3.61 -4.61
N ASN A 12 -21.86 3.62 -3.57
CA ASN A 12 -22.25 3.91 -2.19
C ASN A 12 -21.98 5.38 -1.84
N GLY A 13 -21.59 6.21 -2.83
CA GLY A 13 -21.31 7.63 -2.64
C GLY A 13 -19.92 7.93 -2.07
N LYS A 14 -19.03 6.95 -1.91
CA LYS A 14 -17.68 7.20 -1.41
C LYS A 14 -16.81 7.79 -2.52
N VAL A 15 -16.40 9.04 -2.33
CA VAL A 15 -15.47 9.75 -3.22
C VAL A 15 -14.04 9.37 -2.86
N ARG A 16 -13.26 9.01 -3.88
CA ARG A 16 -11.84 8.70 -3.78
C ARG A 16 -11.08 9.58 -4.76
N MET A 17 -9.91 10.05 -4.32
CA MET A 17 -8.96 10.71 -5.22
C MET A 17 -8.01 9.64 -5.75
N ASN A 18 -7.94 9.48 -7.06
CA ASN A 18 -7.02 8.56 -7.71
C ASN A 18 -5.92 9.35 -8.41
N VAL A 19 -4.76 8.73 -8.54
CA VAL A 19 -3.64 9.26 -9.33
C VAL A 19 -3.28 8.26 -10.42
N ARG A 20 -3.22 8.73 -11.67
CA ARG A 20 -2.61 7.99 -12.78
C ARG A 20 -1.29 8.66 -13.09
N PHE A 21 -0.19 8.03 -12.64
CA PHE A 21 1.15 8.49 -12.97
C PHE A 21 1.42 8.38 -14.47
N ASP A 22 2.26 9.28 -14.98
CA ASP A 22 2.68 9.27 -16.38
C ASP A 22 3.34 7.93 -16.73
N LYS A 23 3.01 7.36 -17.90
CA LYS A 23 3.55 6.07 -18.33
C LYS A 23 5.07 6.08 -18.36
N ALA A 24 5.70 7.18 -18.79
CA ALA A 24 7.16 7.29 -18.80
C ALA A 24 7.76 7.28 -17.38
N LEU A 25 7.03 7.78 -16.38
CA LEU A 25 7.44 7.75 -14.97
C LEU A 25 7.31 6.32 -14.41
N VAL A 26 6.20 5.65 -14.68
CA VAL A 26 5.96 4.26 -14.27
C VAL A 26 6.99 3.33 -14.91
N ASP A 27 7.27 3.48 -16.20
CA ASP A 27 8.24 2.67 -16.93
C ASP A 27 9.68 2.90 -16.40
N LYS A 28 10.00 4.12 -15.93
CA LYS A 28 11.28 4.42 -15.26
C LYS A 28 11.38 3.85 -13.85
N MET A 29 10.31 3.90 -13.06
CA MET A 29 10.26 3.33 -11.72
C MET A 29 10.31 1.80 -11.73
N ASN A 30 9.57 1.18 -12.65
CA ASN A 30 9.47 -0.28 -12.78
C ASN A 30 10.58 -0.87 -13.67
N GLY A 31 11.34 -0.03 -14.37
CA GLY A 31 12.57 -0.44 -15.03
C GLY A 31 13.48 -1.09 -13.99
N SER A 32 13.87 -2.34 -14.25
CA SER A 32 14.51 -3.32 -13.35
C SER A 32 15.80 -2.89 -12.62
N LYS A 33 16.21 -1.61 -12.72
CA LYS A 33 17.48 -1.08 -12.24
C LYS A 33 17.40 0.20 -11.40
N PHE A 34 16.22 0.80 -11.17
CA PHE A 34 16.16 2.13 -10.55
C PHE A 34 15.57 2.18 -9.14
N TYR A 35 14.72 1.25 -8.74
CA TYR A 35 14.22 1.19 -7.36
C TYR A 35 14.94 0.11 -6.56
N THR A 36 15.88 0.52 -5.70
CA THR A 36 16.54 -0.34 -4.71
C THR A 36 15.91 -0.09 -3.36
N GLY A 37 14.75 -0.69 -3.11
CA GLY A 37 14.11 -0.71 -1.79
C GLY A 37 14.39 -2.03 -1.10
N THR A 38 14.97 -2.01 0.10
CA THR A 38 15.06 -3.21 0.94
C THR A 38 13.72 -3.43 1.63
N VAL A 39 12.99 -4.47 1.24
CA VAL A 39 11.78 -4.87 1.96
C VAL A 39 12.20 -5.50 3.29
N VAL A 40 12.02 -4.77 4.38
CA VAL A 40 12.44 -5.18 5.73
C VAL A 40 11.70 -6.44 6.19
N ASN A 41 10.41 -6.56 5.85
CA ASN A 41 9.55 -7.69 6.26
C ASN A 41 9.13 -8.57 5.06
N LYS A 42 10.09 -8.96 4.22
CA LYS A 42 9.79 -9.72 2.98
C LYS A 42 9.12 -11.07 3.27
N SER A 43 9.41 -11.68 4.40
CA SER A 43 8.77 -12.93 4.88
C SER A 43 7.28 -12.79 5.19
N ASN A 44 6.81 -11.56 5.40
CA ASN A 44 5.43 -11.28 5.83
C ASN A 44 4.55 -10.88 4.64
N ILE A 45 5.11 -10.86 3.42
CA ILE A 45 4.35 -10.59 2.21
C ILE A 45 3.36 -11.74 1.98
N GLY A 46 2.08 -11.40 1.85
CA GLY A 46 0.99 -12.36 1.63
C GLY A 46 0.34 -12.89 2.91
N TRP A 47 0.72 -12.37 4.08
CA TRP A 47 0.03 -12.69 5.33
C TRP A 47 -1.40 -12.16 5.36
N THR A 48 -2.27 -12.88 6.06
CA THR A 48 -3.64 -12.44 6.35
C THR A 48 -3.62 -11.34 7.41
N ASN A 49 -4.71 -10.57 7.49
CA ASN A 49 -4.85 -9.52 8.51
C ASN A 49 -4.71 -10.06 9.94
N GLU A 50 -5.15 -11.29 10.19
CA GLU A 50 -5.02 -11.95 11.48
C GLU A 50 -3.56 -12.24 11.83
N GLN A 51 -2.76 -12.67 10.85
CA GLN A 51 -1.33 -12.93 11.03
C GLN A 51 -0.55 -11.64 11.34
N PHE A 52 -0.94 -10.51 10.74
CA PHE A 52 -0.40 -9.21 11.10
C PHE A 52 -0.81 -8.76 12.49
N LYS A 53 -2.07 -8.99 12.89
CA LYS A 53 -2.56 -8.67 14.24
C LYS A 53 -1.77 -9.41 15.31
N VAL A 54 -1.53 -10.72 15.15
CA VAL A 54 -0.78 -11.50 16.13
C VAL A 54 0.62 -10.91 16.36
N VAL A 55 1.37 -10.65 15.29
CA VAL A 55 2.72 -10.09 15.41
C VAL A 55 2.71 -8.67 15.97
N TRP A 56 1.68 -7.88 15.66
CA TRP A 56 1.54 -6.53 16.21
C TRP A 56 1.20 -6.54 17.69
N ASP A 57 0.24 -7.36 18.12
CA ASP A 57 -0.20 -7.43 19.51
C ASP A 57 0.89 -8.03 20.41
N GLU A 58 1.69 -8.97 19.89
CA GLU A 58 2.89 -9.47 20.58
C GLU A 58 3.95 -8.37 20.76
N ALA A 59 4.12 -7.50 19.76
CA ALA A 59 5.08 -6.41 19.80
C ALA A 59 4.59 -5.19 20.59
N ASN A 60 3.26 -4.99 20.67
CA ASN A 60 2.60 -3.82 21.26
C ASN A 60 1.43 -4.28 22.17
N PRO A 61 1.73 -4.89 23.33
CA PRO A 61 0.69 -5.42 24.22
C PRO A 61 -0.24 -4.35 24.82
N ASP A 62 0.20 -3.10 24.84
CA ASP A 62 -0.57 -1.97 25.37
C ASP A 62 -1.50 -1.31 24.33
N ASP A 63 -1.36 -1.67 23.05
CA ASP A 63 -2.16 -1.13 21.94
C ASP A 63 -2.52 -2.22 20.90
N PRO A 64 -3.41 -3.16 21.28
CA PRO A 64 -3.80 -4.25 20.41
C PRO A 64 -4.61 -3.75 19.21
N MET A 65 -4.34 -4.30 18.02
CA MET A 65 -5.03 -3.93 16.79
C MET A 65 -6.45 -4.52 16.76
N ASP A 66 -7.46 -3.70 16.41
CA ASP A 66 -8.81 -4.17 16.09
C ASP A 66 -9.00 -4.35 14.57
N LEU A 67 -9.58 -5.48 14.17
CA LEU A 67 -9.84 -5.86 12.78
C LEU A 67 -11.35 -5.69 12.47
N SER A 68 -11.90 -4.49 12.70
CA SER A 68 -13.31 -4.18 12.40
C SER A 68 -13.57 -3.90 10.93
#